data_AF-U2PM48-F1
#
_entry.id   AF-U2PM48-F1
#
_cell.length_a   1.000
_cell.length_b   1.000
_cell.length_c   1.000
_cell.angle_alpha   90.00
_cell.angle_beta   90.00
_cell.angle_gamma   90.00
#
_symmetry.space_group_name_H-M   'P 1'
#
loop_
_entity.id
_entity.type
_entity.pdbx_description
1 polymer ?
#
loop_
_entity_poly.entity_id
_entity_poly.type
_entity_poly.pdbx_seq_one_letter_code
_entity_poly.pdbx_strand_id
1 'polypeptide(L)'
;IQPGDYSYVAGQAAMRAYGQVPQVTAVLAGSDMAAIGVLNQARDFGLTVPHDLSIMAIDGTELCELVQPQLSSVSQSFYDMGVAGVEQLTTAQQQPPKITPITVVTRESVRFIEN
;
A
#
# COMPACT_ATOMS: atom_id res chain seq x y z
N ILE A 1 -9.19 -8.74 -8.74
CA ILE A 1 -9.32 -7.69 -7.69
C ILE A 1 -10.14 -8.30 -6.57
N GLN A 2 -9.66 -8.26 -5.33
CA GLN A 2 -10.42 -8.67 -4.14
C GLN A 2 -10.96 -7.41 -3.45
N PRO A 3 -12.27 -7.33 -3.15
CA PRO A 3 -12.83 -6.21 -2.42
C PRO A 3 -12.38 -6.25 -0.95
N GLY A 4 -12.35 -5.10 -0.30
CA GLY A 4 -11.99 -4.94 1.10
C GLY A 4 -12.28 -3.52 1.60
N ASP A 5 -11.98 -3.27 2.86
CA ASP A 5 -12.26 -2.02 3.58
C ASP A 5 -10.97 -1.31 4.05
N TYR A 6 -9.85 -1.58 3.37
CA TYR A 6 -8.52 -1.06 3.71
C TYR A 6 -7.95 -1.56 5.06
N SER A 7 -8.63 -2.47 5.75
CA SER A 7 -8.14 -3.03 7.01
C SER A 7 -7.08 -4.11 6.82
N TYR A 8 -6.31 -4.35 7.88
CA TYR A 8 -5.39 -5.48 7.97
C TYR A 8 -6.10 -6.83 7.75
N VAL A 9 -7.27 -7.02 8.36
CA VAL A 9 -8.05 -8.27 8.26
C VAL A 9 -8.53 -8.50 6.83
N ALA A 10 -8.97 -7.44 6.14
CA ALA A 10 -9.32 -7.53 4.72
C ALA A 10 -8.11 -7.90 3.85
N GLY A 11 -6.91 -7.38 4.15
CA GLY A 11 -5.67 -7.79 3.47
C GLY A 11 -5.37 -9.28 3.62
N GLN A 12 -5.50 -9.81 4.84
CA GLN A 12 -5.35 -11.25 5.08
C GLN A 12 -6.42 -12.07 4.35
N ALA A 13 -7.68 -11.65 4.41
CA ALA A 13 -8.78 -12.32 3.75
C ALA A 13 -8.61 -12.35 2.23
N ALA A 14 -8.17 -11.24 1.62
CA ALA A 14 -7.87 -11.15 0.20
C ALA A 14 -6.75 -12.11 -0.20
N MET A 15 -5.66 -12.16 0.57
CA MET A 15 -4.56 -13.09 0.31
C MET A 15 -5.01 -14.56 0.44
N ARG A 16 -5.86 -14.89 1.43
CA ARG A 16 -6.47 -16.23 1.54
C ARG A 16 -7.39 -16.58 0.38
N ALA A 17 -8.17 -15.62 -0.11
CA ALA A 17 -9.09 -15.81 -1.23
C ALA A 17 -8.36 -16.06 -2.55
N TYR A 18 -7.18 -15.46 -2.73
CA TYR A 18 -6.27 -15.87 -3.79
C TYR A 18 -5.74 -17.28 -3.50
N GLY A 19 -5.23 -17.54 -2.29
CA GLY A 19 -4.62 -18.81 -1.93
C GLY A 19 -3.15 -18.90 -2.34
N GLN A 20 -2.55 -20.09 -2.25
CA GLN A 20 -1.21 -20.35 -2.80
C GLN A 20 -1.28 -20.44 -4.33
N VAL A 21 -1.49 -19.31 -5.02
CA VAL A 21 -1.61 -19.31 -6.48
C VAL A 21 -0.24 -19.08 -7.11
N PRO A 22 0.32 -20.03 -7.87
CA PRO A 22 1.60 -19.85 -8.54
C PRO A 22 1.61 -18.78 -9.66
N GLN A 23 0.50 -18.06 -9.89
CA GLN A 23 0.38 -17.01 -10.90
C GLN A 23 0.36 -15.58 -10.33
N VAL A 24 0.10 -15.39 -9.04
CA VAL A 24 0.11 -14.04 -8.45
C VAL A 24 1.51 -13.73 -7.98
N THR A 25 2.23 -12.93 -8.76
CA THR A 25 3.63 -12.56 -8.48
C THR A 25 3.75 -11.19 -7.80
N ALA A 26 2.68 -10.39 -7.80
CA ALA A 26 2.64 -9.10 -7.13
C ALA A 26 1.24 -8.73 -6.61
N VAL A 27 1.19 -7.98 -5.51
CA VAL A 27 -0.03 -7.36 -4.95
C VAL A 27 0.17 -5.86 -4.80
N LEU A 28 -0.80 -5.07 -5.29
CA LEU A 28 -0.99 -3.67 -4.91
C LEU A 28 -2.13 -3.60 -3.89
N ALA A 29 -1.81 -3.24 -2.66
CA ALA A 29 -2.77 -3.11 -1.57
C ALA A 29 -3.27 -1.67 -1.43
N GLY A 30 -4.56 -1.51 -1.11
CA GLY A 30 -5.21 -0.20 -1.07
C GLY A 30 -4.85 0.67 0.14
N SER A 31 -4.08 0.16 1.10
CA SER A 31 -3.57 0.88 2.26
C SER A 31 -2.33 0.16 2.82
N ASP A 32 -1.58 0.83 3.69
CA ASP A 32 -0.48 0.21 4.44
C ASP A 32 -0.98 -0.96 5.29
N MET A 33 -2.12 -0.79 5.98
CA MET A 33 -2.69 -1.84 6.84
C MET A 33 -3.08 -3.08 6.05
N ALA A 34 -3.73 -2.92 4.90
CA ALA A 34 -4.07 -4.03 4.03
C ALA A 34 -2.80 -4.71 3.48
N ALA A 35 -1.76 -3.94 3.12
CA ALA A 35 -0.48 -4.47 2.66
C ALA A 35 0.19 -5.34 3.72
N ILE A 36 0.17 -4.91 4.99
CA ILE A 36 0.71 -5.68 6.12
C ILE A 36 -0.12 -6.96 6.35
N GLY A 37 -1.44 -6.89 6.15
CA GLY A 37 -2.32 -8.07 6.17
C GLY A 37 -1.95 -9.10 5.10
N VAL A 38 -1.72 -8.63 3.87
CA VAL A 38 -1.25 -9.49 2.77
C VAL A 38 0.13 -10.07 3.10
N LEU A 39 1.07 -9.24 3.57
CA LEU A 39 2.44 -9.64 3.91
C LEU A 39 2.45 -10.77 4.96
N ASN A 40 1.69 -10.61 6.04
CA ASN A 40 1.65 -11.61 7.10
C ASN A 40 0.95 -12.89 6.62
N GLN A 41 -0.13 -12.78 5.85
CA GLN A 41 -0.80 -13.96 5.32
C GLN A 41 0.06 -14.69 4.25
N ALA A 42 0.85 -13.97 3.46
CA ALA A 42 1.81 -14.58 2.53
C ALA A 42 2.89 -15.36 3.30
N ARG A 43 3.39 -14.81 4.42
CA ARG A 43 4.30 -15.50 5.32
C ARG A 43 3.67 -16.76 5.92
N ASP A 44 2.40 -16.71 6.34
CA ASP A 44 1.67 -17.88 6.84
C ASP A 44 1.51 -18.97 5.76
N PHE A 45 1.50 -18.59 4.49
CA PHE A 45 1.54 -19.51 3.36
C PHE A 45 2.94 -20.03 3.00
N GLY A 46 3.98 -19.58 3.72
CA GLY A 46 5.38 -19.94 3.46
C GLY A 46 6.02 -19.19 2.29
N LEU A 47 5.38 -18.12 1.79
CA LEU A 47 5.93 -17.29 0.72
C LEU A 47 6.89 -16.25 1.27
N THR A 48 7.99 -16.02 0.55
CA THR A 48 9.00 -15.02 0.87
C THR A 48 8.75 -13.76 0.06
N VAL A 49 8.58 -12.61 0.72
CA VAL A 49 8.50 -11.30 0.05
C VAL A 49 9.91 -10.70 0.03
N PRO A 50 10.45 -10.21 -1.11
CA PRO A 50 9.80 -10.06 -2.42
C PRO A 50 9.98 -11.24 -3.38
N HIS A 51 10.66 -12.32 -2.96
CA HIS A 51 11.09 -13.40 -3.87
C HIS A 51 9.94 -14.15 -4.52
N ASP A 52 8.99 -14.67 -3.74
CA ASP A 52 7.82 -15.39 -4.23
C ASP A 52 6.67 -14.44 -4.56
N LEU A 53 6.58 -13.31 -3.84
CA LEU A 53 5.51 -12.33 -4.00
C LEU A 53 6.03 -10.92 -3.74
N SER A 54 5.87 -10.01 -4.70
CA SER A 54 6.08 -8.58 -4.48
C SER A 54 4.83 -7.92 -3.87
N ILE A 55 5.01 -6.98 -2.96
CA ILE A 55 3.91 -6.24 -2.32
C ILE A 55 4.19 -4.75 -2.38
N MET A 56 3.23 -3.96 -2.84
CA MET A 56 3.26 -2.50 -2.79
C MET A 56 2.02 -1.98 -2.06
N ALA A 57 2.21 -1.03 -1.16
CA ALA A 57 1.13 -0.34 -0.45
C ALA A 57 0.71 0.96 -1.17
N ILE A 58 -0.51 1.40 -0.92
CA ILE A 58 -0.94 2.79 -1.09
C ILE A 58 -1.00 3.40 0.32
N ASP A 59 -0.72 4.71 0.44
CA ASP A 59 -0.58 5.54 1.65
C ASP A 59 0.88 5.89 1.93
N GLY A 60 1.70 4.91 2.27
CA GLY A 60 3.13 5.09 2.49
C GLY A 60 3.47 5.86 3.77
N THR A 61 2.77 5.54 4.86
CA THR A 61 3.05 6.04 6.22
C THR A 61 4.27 5.35 6.85
N GLU A 62 4.59 5.71 8.10
CA GLU A 62 5.66 5.07 8.88
C GLU A 62 5.48 3.54 9.03
N LEU A 63 4.26 3.03 8.91
CA LEU A 63 3.97 1.59 8.96
C LEU A 63 4.77 0.81 7.91
N CYS A 64 5.06 1.40 6.75
CA CYS A 64 5.87 0.76 5.72
C CYS A 64 7.32 0.49 6.15
N GLU A 65 7.84 1.23 7.13
CA GLU A 65 9.23 1.11 7.60
C GLU A 65 9.36 0.24 8.86
N LEU A 66 8.25 0.05 9.58
CA LEU A 66 8.18 -0.69 10.84
C LEU A 66 7.99 -2.21 10.64
N VAL A 67 7.70 -2.65 9.41
CA VAL A 67 7.51 -4.07 9.08
C VAL A 67 8.70 -4.65 8.31
N GLN A 68 8.76 -5.98 8.26
CA GLN A 68 9.86 -6.71 7.64
C GLN A 68 9.33 -7.71 6.60
N PRO A 69 9.76 -7.64 5.33
CA PRO A 69 10.58 -6.57 4.73
C PRO A 69 9.85 -5.21 4.74
N GLN A 70 10.60 -4.12 4.64
CA GLN A 70 10.01 -2.79 4.50
C GLN A 70 9.17 -2.68 3.22
N LEU A 71 7.97 -2.12 3.33
CA LEU A 71 7.01 -2.04 2.23
C LEU A 71 7.33 -0.87 1.28
N SER A 72 7.47 -1.17 -0.01
CA SER A 72 7.42 -0.16 -1.06
C SER A 72 6.01 0.41 -1.18
N SER A 73 5.88 1.69 -1.50
CA SER A 73 4.58 2.37 -1.50
C SER A 73 4.41 3.38 -2.62
N VAL A 74 3.15 3.58 -3.02
CA VAL A 74 2.69 4.83 -3.64
C VAL A 74 2.30 5.76 -2.49
N SER A 75 3.22 6.63 -2.11
CA SER A 75 3.12 7.51 -0.94
C SER A 75 2.32 8.78 -1.26
N GLN A 76 1.33 9.06 -0.42
CA GLN A 76 0.49 10.25 -0.50
C GLN A 76 1.09 11.39 0.32
N SER A 77 1.01 12.63 -0.19
CA SER A 77 1.44 13.81 0.58
C SER A 77 0.36 14.26 1.57
N PHE A 78 0.12 13.47 2.62
CA PHE A 78 -0.93 13.75 3.62
C PHE A 78 -0.75 15.11 4.29
N TYR A 79 0.50 15.53 4.52
CA TYR A 79 0.80 16.85 5.07
C TYR A 79 0.33 17.97 4.15
N ASP A 80 0.69 17.91 2.86
CA ASP A 80 0.28 18.92 1.88
C ASP A 80 -1.23 18.94 1.66
N MET A 81 -1.90 17.78 1.78
CA MET A 81 -3.36 17.68 1.74
C MET A 81 -4.00 18.44 2.90
N GLY A 82 -3.43 18.31 4.11
CA GLY A 82 -3.88 19.05 5.29
C GLY A 82 -3.69 20.56 5.13
N VAL A 83 -2.51 20.99 4.65
CA VAL A 83 -2.23 22.41 4.35
C VAL A 83 -3.23 22.94 3.33
N ALA A 84 -3.40 22.23 2.21
CA ALA A 84 -4.34 22.62 1.17
C ALA A 84 -5.78 22.70 1.68
N GLY A 85 -6.22 21.78 2.55
CA GLY A 85 -7.54 21.80 3.15
C GLY A 85 -7.78 23.06 4.01
N VAL A 86 -6.80 23.46 4.81
CA VAL A 86 -6.89 24.68 5.62
C VAL A 86 -6.84 25.94 4.77
N GLU A 87 -5.99 25.97 3.74
CA GLU A 87 -5.94 27.07 2.75
C GLU A 87 -7.32 27.27 2.10
N GLN A 88 -8.02 26.18 1.74
CA GLN A 88 -9.35 26.23 1.14
C GLN A 88 -10.40 26.79 2.12
N LEU A 89 -10.37 26.38 3.40
CA LEU A 89 -11.32 26.84 4.41
C LEU A 89 -11.13 28.31 4.82
N THR A 90 -9.89 28.80 4.78
CA THR A 90 -9.54 30.16 5.21
C THR A 90 -9.65 31.20 4.10
N THR A 91 -9.81 30.76 2.84
CA THR A 91 -9.96 31.66 1.70
C THR A 91 -11.42 32.11 1.53
N ALA A 92 -11.63 33.40 1.30
CA ALA A 92 -12.97 33.99 1.13
C ALA A 92 -13.70 33.56 -0.17
N GLN A 93 -12.97 32.96 -1.11
CA GLN A 93 -13.45 32.52 -2.42
C GLN A 93 -13.28 31.01 -2.54
N GLN A 94 -14.30 30.33 -3.08
CA GLN A 94 -14.20 28.92 -3.41
C GLN A 94 -13.15 28.73 -4.50
N GLN A 95 -12.16 27.89 -4.22
CA GLN A 95 -11.14 27.49 -5.17
C GLN A 95 -11.38 26.02 -5.59
N PRO A 96 -10.92 25.62 -6.79
CA PRO A 96 -10.95 24.20 -7.15
C PRO A 96 -10.06 23.39 -6.19
N PRO A 97 -10.35 22.08 -6.00
CA PRO A 97 -9.50 21.21 -5.20
C PRO A 97 -8.07 21.19 -5.71
N LYS A 98 -7.11 21.32 -4.80
CA LYS A 98 -5.68 21.21 -5.10
C LYS A 98 -5.29 19.73 -5.15
N ILE A 99 -4.74 19.28 -6.27
CA ILE A 99 -4.17 17.94 -6.40
C ILE A 99 -2.75 17.98 -5.81
N THR A 100 -2.50 17.18 -4.78
CA THR A 100 -1.17 17.01 -4.19
C THR A 100 -0.38 15.92 -4.91
N PRO A 101 0.95 16.05 -5.02
CA PRO A 101 1.75 15.03 -5.67
C PRO A 101 1.76 13.73 -4.87
N ILE A 102 1.80 12.61 -5.59
CA ILE A 102 2.14 11.29 -5.04
C ILE A 102 3.56 10.91 -5.46
N THR A 103 4.23 10.08 -4.68
CA THR A 103 5.57 9.59 -5.00
C THR A 103 5.64 8.08 -4.86
N VAL A 104 6.42 7.41 -5.71
CA VAL A 104 6.73 5.99 -5.52
C VAL A 104 7.98 5.90 -4.66
N VAL A 105 7.85 5.31 -3.48
CA VAL A 105 8.97 5.06 -2.56
C VAL A 105 9.28 3.57 -2.59
N THR A 106 10.39 3.22 -3.25
CA THR A 106 10.87 1.85 -3.32
C THR A 106 11.60 1.48 -2.03
N ARG A 107 11.21 0.34 -1.45
CA ARG A 107 11.87 -0.30 -0.31
C ARG A 107 12.17 -1.76 -0.66
N GLU A 108 12.04 -2.69 0.29
CA GLU A 108 12.52 -4.07 0.18
C GLU A 108 11.47 -5.04 -0.36
N SER A 109 10.18 -4.67 -0.36
CA SER A 109 9.07 -5.59 -0.65
C SER A 109 8.74 -5.80 -2.14
N VAL A 110 9.48 -5.22 -3.08
CA VAL A 110 9.22 -5.36 -4.52
C VAL A 110 10.49 -5.77 -5.25
N ARG A 111 10.36 -6.67 -6.23
CA ARG A 111 11.43 -7.02 -7.17
C ARG A 111 10.95 -7.04 -8.61
N PHE A 112 11.89 -6.97 -9.54
CA PHE A 112 11.63 -7.30 -10.94
C PHE A 112 11.57 -8.82 -11.13
N ILE A 113 10.73 -9.26 -12.06
CA ILE A 113 10.69 -10.65 -12.53
C ILE A 113 11.54 -10.69 -13.79
N GLU A 114 12.63 -11.44 -13.76
CA GLU A 114 13.42 -11.72 -14.95
C GLU A 114 12.65 -12.77 -15.78
N ASN A 115 12.46 -12.47 -17.07
CA ASN A 115 11.83 -13.37 -18.05
C ASN A 115 12.80 -14.44 -18.54
#